data_AF-A0A453FZ53-F1
#
_entry.id   AF-A0A453FZ53-F1
#
_cell.length_a   1.000
_cell.length_b   1.000
_cell.length_c   1.000
_cell.angle_alpha   90.00
_cell.angle_beta   90.00
_cell.angle_gamma   90.00
#
_symmetry.space_group_name_H-M   'P 1'
#
loop_
_entity.id
_entity.type
_entity.pdbx_description
1 polymer ?
#
loop_
_entity_poly.entity_id
_entity_poly.type
_entity_poly.pdbx_seq_one_letter_code
_entity_poly.pdbx_strand_id
1 'polypeptide(L)' 'MIRHAFTYHWRLWSIPEIKDCLEEAGFKSIHVWVREMPDTKSSGNAKEYTADRDVKYEELQHFNQADAWNAYVVGVANI' A
#
# COMPACT_ATOMS: atom_id res chain seq x y z
N MET A 1 -11.22 -23.45 -27.77
CA MET A 1 -12.02 -23.06 -26.57
C MET A 1 -11.07 -22.46 -25.54
N ILE A 2 -11.18 -21.17 -25.26
CA ILE A 2 -10.42 -20.54 -24.17
C ILE A 2 -11.06 -20.99 -22.86
N ARG A 3 -10.40 -21.90 -22.15
CA ARG A 3 -10.77 -22.25 -20.77
C ARG A 3 -10.15 -21.18 -19.87
N HIS A 4 -10.90 -20.66 -18.91
CA HIS A 4 -10.44 -19.65 -17.94
C HIS A 4 -10.16 -18.24 -18.50
N ALA A 5 -11.03 -17.72 -19.36
CA ALA A 5 -10.89 -16.35 -19.91
C ALA A 5 -10.90 -15.24 -18.83
N PHE A 6 -11.40 -15.53 -17.61
CA PHE A 6 -11.53 -14.56 -16.51
C PHE A 6 -11.18 -15.19 -15.16
N THR A 7 -10.04 -15.88 -15.06
CA THR A 7 -9.57 -16.37 -13.75
C THR A 7 -8.61 -15.36 -13.14
N TYR A 8 -9.03 -14.79 -12.02
CA TYR A 8 -8.23 -13.88 -11.23
C TYR A 8 -7.60 -14.66 -10.07
N HIS A 9 -6.27 -14.64 -10.03
CA HIS A 9 -5.51 -15.19 -8.91
C HIS A 9 -5.20 -14.04 -7.96
N TRP A 10 -6.01 -13.92 -6.91
CA TRP A 10 -5.76 -12.96 -5.84
C TRP A 10 -4.90 -13.63 -4.78
N ARG A 11 -3.84 -12.95 -4.36
CA ARG A 11 -3.06 -13.30 -3.18
C ARG A 11 -3.06 -12.08 -2.27
N LEU A 12 -3.29 -12.31 -0.99
CA LEU A 12 -3.07 -11.28 0.02
C LEU A 12 -1.56 -11.17 0.21
N TRP A 13 -1.02 -9.97 -0.01
CA TRP A 13 0.40 -9.69 0.13
C TRP A 13 0.63 -8.79 1.33
N SER A 14 1.63 -9.11 2.13
CA SER A 14 2.14 -8.24 3.18
C SER A 14 3.12 -7.21 2.58
N ILE A 15 3.20 -6.02 3.16
CA ILE A 15 4.20 -5.00 2.77
C ILE A 15 5.64 -5.55 2.67
N PRO A 16 6.16 -6.34 3.63
CA PRO A 16 7.48 -6.93 3.50
C PRO A 16 7.60 -7.88 2.29
N GLU A 17 6.57 -8.68 1.98
CA GLU A 17 6.61 -9.56 0.79
C GLU A 17 6.66 -8.76 -0.52
N ILE A 18 5.95 -7.62 -0.60
CA ILE A 18 6.01 -6.73 -1.77
C ILE A 18 7.40 -6.10 -1.89
N LYS A 19 7.99 -5.67 -0.76
CA LYS A 19 9.34 -5.09 -0.73
C LYS A 19 10.36 -6.11 -1.24
N ASP A 20 10.36 -7.33 -0.72
CA ASP A 20 11.27 -8.39 -1.16
C ASP A 20 11.11 -8.67 -2.66
N CYS A 21 9.86 -8.75 -3.14
CA CYS A 21 9.58 -8.95 -4.57
C CYS A 21 10.13 -7.81 -5.46
N LEU A 22 10.08 -6.56 -4.99
CA LEU A 22 10.67 -5.42 -5.68
C LEU A 22 12.21 -5.43 -5.63
N GLU A 23 12.81 -5.87 -4.52
CA GLU A 23 14.26 -6.04 -4.43
C GLU A 23 14.73 -7.11 -5.41
N GLU A 24 14.04 -8.26 -5.45
CA GLU A 24 14.30 -9.35 -6.40
C GLU A 24 14.08 -8.93 -7.86
N ALA A 25 13.13 -8.03 -8.13
CA ALA A 25 12.89 -7.46 -9.46
C ALA A 25 14.01 -6.49 -9.91
N GLY A 26 14.94 -6.12 -9.02
CA GLY A 26 16.09 -5.27 -9.35
C GLY A 26 15.90 -3.78 -9.10
N PHE A 27 14.85 -3.38 -8.37
CA PHE A 27 14.71 -1.99 -7.92
C PHE A 27 15.77 -1.70 -6.85
N LYS A 28 16.58 -0.64 -7.06
CA LYS A 28 17.71 -0.31 -6.16
C LYS A 28 17.27 0.43 -4.89
N SER A 29 16.13 1.09 -4.91
CA SER A 29 15.60 1.82 -3.76
C SER A 29 14.10 1.64 -3.71
N ILE A 30 13.60 1.21 -2.57
CA ILE A 30 12.18 0.97 -2.34
C ILE A 30 11.76 1.80 -1.15
N HIS A 31 10.74 2.62 -1.37
CA HIS A 31 10.18 3.51 -0.37
C HIS A 31 8.75 3.08 -0.07
N VAL A 32 8.43 2.99 1.20
CA VAL A 32 7.08 2.66 1.66
C VAL A 32 6.55 3.88 2.39
N TRP A 33 5.47 4.45 1.87
CA TRP A 33 4.74 5.49 2.57
C TRP A 33 3.46 4.93 3.14
N VAL A 34 3.19 5.23 4.40
CA VAL A 34 1.99 4.76 5.10
C VAL A 34 1.24 5.96 5.65
N ARG A 35 -0.08 5.80 5.73
CA ARG A 35 -0.96 6.71 6.43
C ARG A 35 -1.94 5.89 7.27
N GLU A 36 -2.00 6.20 8.56
CA GLU A 36 -3.06 5.69 9.42
C GLU A 36 -4.41 6.30 9.00
N MET A 37 -5.45 5.47 8.97
CA MET A 37 -6.80 5.92 8.67
C MET A 37 -7.51 6.32 9.98
N PRO A 38 -8.33 7.39 9.95
CA PRO A 38 -9.12 7.77 11.11
C PRO A 38 -10.09 6.65 11.51
N ASP A 39 -10.33 6.55 12.81
CA ASP A 39 -11.19 5.53 13.44
C ASP A 39 -12.58 5.50 12.81
N THR A 40 -12.97 4.34 12.27
CA THR A 40 -14.25 4.15 11.54
C THR A 40 -15.49 4.24 12.45
N LYS A 41 -15.31 4.38 13.76
CA LYS A 41 -16.38 4.58 14.76
C LYS A 41 -16.96 6.00 14.75
N SER A 42 -16.24 6.95 14.18
CA SER A 42 -16.78 8.25 13.79
C SER A 42 -17.75 8.01 12.63
N SER A 43 -19.01 8.37 12.78
CA SER A 43 -20.01 8.46 11.70
C SER A 43 -19.63 9.59 10.73
N GLY A 44 -18.44 9.49 10.14
CA GLY A 44 -17.77 10.47 9.32
C GLY A 44 -18.14 10.27 7.86
N ASN A 45 -18.61 11.35 7.24
CA ASN A 45 -18.96 11.42 5.83
C ASN A 45 -17.83 10.84 4.95
N ALA A 46 -18.16 10.25 3.79
CA ALA A 46 -17.21 9.64 2.85
C ALA A 46 -15.98 10.51 2.48
N LYS A 47 -16.06 11.83 2.73
CA LYS A 47 -14.97 12.81 2.62
C LYS A 47 -13.78 12.54 3.57
N GLU A 48 -13.95 11.81 4.67
CA GLU A 48 -12.86 11.44 5.60
C GLU A 48 -11.93 10.37 5.01
N TYR A 49 -12.45 9.56 4.07
CA TYR A 49 -11.74 8.48 3.39
C TYR A 49 -11.08 8.94 2.08
N THR A 50 -11.62 9.99 1.45
CA THR A 50 -10.95 10.68 0.34
C THR A 50 -9.90 11.61 0.94
N ALA A 51 -8.63 11.37 0.65
CA ALA A 51 -7.55 12.22 1.15
C ALA A 51 -7.87 13.70 0.88
N ASP A 52 -8.08 14.48 1.94
CA ASP A 52 -7.97 15.92 1.87
C ASP A 52 -6.58 16.24 1.29
N ARG A 53 -6.46 17.33 0.52
CA ARG A 53 -5.22 17.65 -0.21
C ARG A 53 -4.00 17.83 0.72
N ASP A 54 -4.22 17.93 2.03
CA ASP A 54 -3.17 18.06 3.06
C ASP A 54 -2.84 16.76 3.81
N VAL A 55 -3.31 15.59 3.34
CA VAL A 55 -2.98 14.31 4.00
C VAL A 55 -1.50 13.96 3.78
N LYS A 56 -0.74 14.00 4.87
CA LYS A 56 0.69 13.62 4.89
C LYS A 56 0.84 12.11 4.95
N TYR A 57 1.53 11.58 3.94
CA TYR A 57 2.03 10.23 3.94
C TYR A 57 3.44 10.24 4.51
N GLU A 58 3.70 9.39 5.50
CA GLU A 58 5.01 9.31 6.13
C GLU A 58 5.77 8.11 5.58
N GLU A 59 7.05 8.33 5.23
CA GLU A 59 7.92 7.23 4.85
C GLU A 59 8.26 6.41 6.09
N LEU A 60 7.89 5.13 6.09
CA LEU A 60 8.15 4.23 7.19
C LEU A 60 9.24 3.23 6.81
N GLN A 61 10.29 3.19 7.63
CA GLN A 61 11.25 2.08 7.62
C GLN A 61 10.86 0.95 8.58
N HIS A 62 10.03 1.24 9.59
CA HIS A 62 9.51 0.25 10.54
C HIS A 62 8.01 0.45 10.72
N PHE A 63 7.26 -0.65 10.65
CA PHE A 63 5.81 -0.63 10.72
C PHE A 63 5.33 -0.89 12.16
N ASN A 64 4.65 0.07 12.77
CA ASN A 64 3.90 -0.16 14.00
C ASN A 64 2.48 -0.63 13.65
N GLN A 65 1.94 -1.59 14.40
CA GLN A 65 0.58 -2.07 14.19
C GLN A 65 -0.43 -0.93 14.44
N ALA A 66 -1.18 -0.59 13.40
CA ALA A 66 -2.27 0.39 13.42
C ALA A 66 -3.61 -0.30 13.14
N ASP A 67 -4.72 0.31 13.58
CA ASP A 67 -6.08 -0.27 13.43
C ASP A 67 -6.53 -0.31 11.96
N ALA A 68 -6.26 0.75 11.21
CA ALA A 68 -6.48 0.83 9.76
C ALA A 68 -5.42 1.72 9.11
N TRP A 69 -4.93 1.33 7.93
CA TRP A 69 -3.86 2.06 7.24
C TRP A 69 -3.92 1.86 5.74
N ASN A 70 -3.46 2.87 5.00
CA ASN A 70 -3.18 2.79 3.57
C ASN A 70 -1.69 2.96 3.34
N ALA A 71 -1.12 2.19 2.41
CA ALA A 71 0.28 2.28 2.06
C ALA A 71 0.51 2.39 0.55
N TYR A 72 1.53 3.14 0.18
CA TYR A 72 2.12 3.14 -1.16
C TYR A 72 3.51 2.54 -1.08
N VAL A 73 3.81 1.60 -1.98
CA VAL A 73 5.15 1.03 -2.16
C VAL A 73 5.67 1.50 -3.51
N VAL A 74 6.80 2.20 -3.55
CA VAL A 74 7.40 2.69 -4.80
C VAL A 74 8.82 2.15 -4.92
N GLY A 75 9.07 1.42 -6.01
CA GLY A 75 10.42 1.08 -6.45
C GLY A 75 10.97 2.15 -7.38
N VAL A 76 12.16 2.67 -7.08
CA VAL A 76 12.90 3.61 -7.92
C VAL A 76 13.90 2.83 -8.75
N ALA A 77 13.71 2.87 -10.07
CA ALA A 77 14.67 2.34 -11.03
C ALA A 77 15.59 3.47 -11.50
N ASN A 78 16.89 3.35 -11.24
CA ASN A 78 17.89 4.22 -11.87
C ASN A 78 18.15 3.68 -13.28
N ILE A 79 17.60 4.36 -14.29
CA ILE A 79 17.90 4.16 -15.72
C ILE A 79 19.27 4.77 -16.02
#